data_AF-K8F367-F1
#
_entry.id   AF-K8F367-F1
#
_cell.length_a   1.000
_cell.length_b   1.000
_cell.length_c   1.000
_cell.angle_alpha   90.00
_cell.angle_beta   90.00
_cell.angle_gamma   90.00
#
_symmetry.space_group_name_H-M   'P 1'
#
loop_
_entity.id
_entity.type
_entity.pdbx_description
1 polymer ?
#
loop_
_entity_poly.entity_id
_entity_poly.type
_entity_poly.pdbx_seq_one_letter_code
_entity_poly.pdbx_strand_id
1 'polypeptide(L)'
;MCLTHETTSTSKTTRRASVVVTRASATDEAKQVVPKVIIDNLSDPLATILEIEFGDKLGELADTCEAIRNLGLDISRAEITESNQNRFYVTDHQSSEKITASARLEDLRQTVLTTMCYYHPEAQEFVQQTARNSKPYEVADDAETEYVTPTKKKRQIVPTRITVTSVSNGTKSKLLIETTDRPGLLSEIVRVLKDLNLNVVQAEIDTIGAAAVDTMLCTYHGKALNDNMEQLVVNTLQYYLGRLDRDESY
;
A
#
# COMPACT_ATOMS: atom_id res chain seq x y z
N MET A 1 -77.71 20.58 -56.44
CA MET A 1 -77.47 19.20 -56.93
C MET A 1 -75.98 18.94 -56.77
N CYS A 2 -75.61 18.05 -55.84
CA CYS A 2 -75.14 16.67 -56.13
C CYS A 2 -73.84 16.65 -56.95
N LEU A 3 -72.80 15.87 -56.67
CA LEU A 3 -72.53 14.76 -55.76
C LEU A 3 -70.99 14.55 -55.79
N THR A 4 -70.44 14.09 -54.66
CA THR A 4 -69.24 13.25 -54.42
C THR A 4 -68.27 12.89 -55.56
N HIS A 5 -66.96 12.89 -55.29
CA HIS A 5 -66.07 11.71 -55.42
C HIS A 5 -64.79 11.84 -54.57
N GLU A 6 -64.36 10.69 -54.03
CA GLU A 6 -63.26 10.43 -53.10
C GLU A 6 -61.86 10.62 -53.70
N THR A 7 -60.87 10.92 -52.86
CA THR A 7 -59.57 10.22 -52.90
C THR A 7 -58.95 10.15 -51.51
N THR A 8 -58.52 8.93 -51.18
CA THR A 8 -57.77 8.43 -50.03
C THR A 8 -56.44 9.15 -49.80
N SER A 9 -56.13 9.50 -48.55
CA SER A 9 -54.76 9.80 -48.09
C SER A 9 -54.49 9.07 -46.78
N THR A 10 -53.43 8.27 -46.78
CA THR A 10 -52.99 7.38 -45.72
C THR A 10 -52.16 8.14 -44.68
N SER A 11 -52.75 8.42 -43.51
CA SER A 11 -51.99 8.92 -42.34
C SER A 11 -51.44 7.74 -41.53
N LYS A 12 -50.14 7.49 -41.66
CA LYS A 12 -49.38 6.56 -40.81
C LYS A 12 -49.22 7.15 -39.40
N THR A 13 -50.02 6.66 -38.46
CA THR A 13 -49.83 6.86 -37.01
C THR A 13 -48.56 6.15 -36.55
N THR A 14 -47.46 6.88 -36.42
CA THR A 14 -46.24 6.38 -35.77
C THR A 14 -46.32 6.70 -34.27
N ARG A 15 -46.54 5.64 -33.48
CA ARG A 15 -46.44 5.66 -32.02
C ARG A 15 -45.03 6.10 -31.63
N ARG A 16 -44.91 7.22 -30.90
CA ARG A 16 -43.66 7.61 -30.24
C ARG A 16 -43.33 6.56 -29.17
N ALA A 17 -42.39 5.67 -29.46
CA ALA A 17 -41.75 4.84 -28.44
C ALA A 17 -40.80 5.75 -27.65
N SER A 18 -41.15 6.03 -26.39
CA SER A 18 -40.21 6.58 -25.43
C SER A 18 -39.19 5.49 -25.11
N VAL A 19 -38.00 5.59 -25.72
CA VAL A 19 -36.85 4.81 -25.29
C VAL A 19 -36.43 5.36 -23.94
N VAL A 20 -36.83 4.66 -22.88
CA VAL A 20 -36.21 4.80 -21.57
C VAL A 20 -34.79 4.30 -21.74
N VAL A 21 -33.86 5.22 -21.95
CA VAL A 21 -32.43 4.94 -21.81
C VAL A 21 -32.22 4.74 -20.31
N THR A 22 -32.35 3.50 -19.87
CA THR A 22 -31.78 3.07 -18.59
C THR A 22 -30.29 3.36 -18.69
N ARG A 23 -29.87 4.48 -18.07
CA ARG A 23 -28.49 4.66 -17.65
C ARG A 23 -28.15 3.41 -16.85
N ALA A 24 -27.39 2.50 -17.44
CA ALA A 24 -26.61 1.56 -16.65
C ALA A 24 -25.74 2.44 -15.76
N SER A 25 -26.07 2.44 -14.47
CA SER A 25 -25.27 3.10 -13.45
C SER A 25 -23.89 2.44 -13.46
N ALA A 26 -22.97 3.04 -14.21
CA ALA A 26 -21.56 2.89 -13.97
C ALA A 26 -21.26 3.60 -12.64
N THR A 27 -21.49 2.88 -11.55
CA THR A 27 -20.83 3.14 -10.28
C THR A 27 -19.74 2.10 -10.16
N ASP A 28 -18.75 2.20 -11.04
CA ASP A 28 -17.42 1.72 -10.72
C ASP A 28 -16.72 2.93 -10.10
N GLU A 29 -16.98 3.11 -8.80
CA GLU A 29 -16.18 4.05 -8.02
C GLU A 29 -14.76 3.55 -8.12
N ALA A 30 -13.90 4.31 -8.82
CA ALA A 30 -12.47 4.06 -8.89
C ALA A 30 -11.92 4.00 -7.46
N LYS A 31 -11.94 2.81 -6.88
CA LYS A 31 -11.44 2.50 -5.56
C LYS A 31 -9.96 2.79 -5.64
N GLN A 32 -9.51 3.89 -5.04
CA GLN A 32 -8.10 4.18 -4.93
C GLN A 32 -7.43 2.98 -4.26
N VAL A 33 -6.78 2.13 -5.05
CA VAL A 33 -6.07 0.95 -4.56
C VAL A 33 -4.75 1.41 -3.96
N VAL A 34 -4.78 1.74 -2.68
CA VAL A 34 -3.57 2.00 -1.91
C VAL A 34 -2.82 0.67 -1.82
N PRO A 35 -1.54 0.61 -2.25
CA PRO A 35 -0.75 -0.61 -2.08
C PRO A 35 -0.64 -0.93 -0.60
N LYS A 36 -1.00 -2.17 -0.27
CA LYS A 36 -0.82 -2.72 1.06
C LYS A 36 0.14 -3.90 0.98
N VAL A 37 1.16 -3.84 1.81
CA VAL A 37 2.15 -4.90 1.97
C VAL A 37 2.17 -5.29 3.43
N ILE A 38 2.01 -6.58 3.70
CA ILE A 38 2.02 -7.19 5.03
C ILE A 38 3.11 -8.24 5.02
N ILE A 39 4.01 -8.18 6.00
CA ILE A 39 5.03 -9.21 6.20
C ILE A 39 4.76 -9.95 7.50
N ASP A 40 4.47 -11.23 7.37
CA ASP A 40 4.25 -12.17 8.47
C ASP A 40 5.37 -13.21 8.52
N ASN A 41 6.10 -13.22 9.63
CA ASN A 41 7.22 -14.14 9.83
C ASN A 41 6.92 -15.28 10.82
N LEU A 42 5.64 -15.59 11.04
CA LEU A 42 5.19 -16.45 12.14
C LEU A 42 4.23 -17.54 11.72
N SER A 43 3.29 -17.22 10.83
CA SER A 43 2.31 -18.21 10.38
C SER A 43 2.96 -19.43 9.74
N ASP A 44 4.15 -19.26 9.14
CA ASP A 44 4.96 -20.35 8.62
C ASP A 44 6.33 -20.44 9.35
N PRO A 45 6.75 -21.63 9.80
CA PRO A 45 8.03 -21.82 10.47
C PRO A 45 9.25 -21.81 9.54
N LEU A 46 9.05 -22.05 8.23
CA LEU A 46 10.10 -22.24 7.23
C LEU A 46 10.23 -21.06 6.25
N ALA A 47 9.17 -20.28 6.05
CA ALA A 47 9.16 -19.15 5.13
C ALA A 47 8.62 -17.87 5.76
N THR A 48 9.03 -16.73 5.22
CA THR A 48 8.41 -15.42 5.52
C THR A 48 7.26 -15.21 4.54
N ILE A 49 6.06 -15.01 5.07
CA ILE A 49 4.87 -14.77 4.25
C ILE A 49 4.80 -13.29 3.92
N LEU A 50 4.70 -12.99 2.64
CA LEU A 50 4.50 -11.66 2.09
C LEU A 50 3.10 -11.62 1.49
N GLU A 51 2.20 -10.87 2.11
CA GLU A 51 0.87 -10.61 1.58
C GLU A 51 0.85 -9.23 0.91
N ILE A 52 0.42 -9.22 -0.35
CA ILE A 52 0.40 -8.05 -1.20
C ILE A 52 -1.02 -7.88 -1.70
N GLU A 53 -1.60 -6.73 -1.37
CA GLU A 53 -2.91 -6.32 -1.88
C GLU A 53 -2.69 -5.12 -2.81
N PHE A 54 -2.82 -5.36 -4.12
CA PHE A 54 -2.63 -4.32 -5.11
C PHE A 54 -3.24 -4.69 -6.47
N GLY A 55 -4.15 -3.83 -6.97
CA GLY A 55 -4.57 -3.75 -8.38
C GLY A 55 -5.12 -5.04 -9.01
N ASP A 56 -5.56 -4.97 -10.26
CA ASP A 56 -6.33 -6.05 -10.90
C ASP A 56 -5.51 -6.80 -11.98
N LYS A 57 -4.21 -6.47 -12.13
CA LYS A 57 -3.45 -6.84 -13.33
C LYS A 57 -2.31 -7.79 -13.00
N LEU A 58 -2.31 -8.94 -13.68
CA LEU A 58 -1.32 -10.02 -13.54
C LEU A 58 0.12 -9.60 -13.91
N GLY A 59 0.28 -8.61 -14.81
CA GLY A 59 1.60 -8.11 -15.22
C GLY A 59 2.36 -7.42 -14.09
N GLU A 60 1.62 -6.83 -13.14
CA GLU A 60 2.15 -6.06 -12.01
C GLU A 60 2.83 -6.97 -10.97
N LEU A 61 2.33 -8.20 -10.87
CA LEU A 61 2.93 -9.23 -10.00
C LEU A 61 4.21 -9.82 -10.58
N ALA A 62 4.38 -9.84 -11.91
CA ALA A 62 5.59 -10.37 -12.54
C ALA A 62 6.81 -9.51 -12.20
N ASP A 63 6.68 -8.19 -12.32
CA ASP A 63 7.71 -7.22 -11.94
C ASP A 63 8.03 -7.30 -10.45
N THR A 64 7.00 -7.49 -9.62
CA THR A 64 7.17 -7.69 -8.17
C THR A 64 7.94 -8.97 -7.86
N CYS A 65 7.63 -10.08 -8.54
CA CYS A 65 8.38 -11.33 -8.39
C CYS A 65 9.84 -11.18 -8.83
N GLU A 66 10.10 -10.41 -9.89
CA GLU A 66 11.46 -10.11 -10.33
C GLU A 66 12.21 -9.25 -9.31
N ALA A 67 11.56 -8.23 -8.76
CA ALA A 67 12.13 -7.40 -7.72
C ALA A 67 12.49 -8.20 -6.46
N ILE A 68 11.65 -9.15 -6.06
CA ILE A 68 11.93 -10.09 -4.95
C ILE A 68 13.17 -10.94 -5.27
N ARG A 69 13.27 -11.50 -6.48
CA ARG A 69 14.44 -12.29 -6.90
C ARG A 69 15.73 -11.47 -6.93
N ASN A 70 15.65 -10.21 -7.34
CA ASN A 70 16.81 -9.31 -7.38
C ASN A 70 17.36 -8.98 -5.98
N LEU A 71 16.55 -9.13 -4.92
CA LEU A 71 17.02 -9.06 -3.54
C LEU A 71 17.74 -10.33 -3.05
N GLY A 72 17.87 -11.34 -3.91
CA GLY A 72 18.41 -12.65 -3.55
C GLY A 72 17.45 -13.41 -2.63
N LEU A 73 16.16 -13.35 -2.95
CA LEU A 73 15.11 -14.08 -2.25
C LEU A 73 14.38 -14.99 -3.23
N ASP A 74 14.02 -16.18 -2.77
CA ASP A 74 13.28 -17.18 -3.55
C ASP A 74 11.82 -17.24 -3.10
N ILE A 75 10.92 -17.39 -4.07
CA ILE A 75 9.50 -17.62 -3.82
C ILE A 75 9.26 -19.12 -3.88
N SER A 76 9.09 -19.75 -2.71
CA SER A 76 8.86 -21.19 -2.59
C SER A 76 7.44 -21.60 -2.98
N ARG A 77 6.47 -20.72 -2.69
CA ARG A 77 5.05 -20.93 -2.97
C ARG A 77 4.35 -19.58 -3.13
N ALA A 78 3.34 -19.54 -4.00
CA ALA A 78 2.45 -18.40 -4.13
C ALA A 78 0.99 -18.85 -4.13
N GLU A 79 0.14 -18.09 -3.44
CA GLU A 79 -1.32 -18.22 -3.46
C GLU A 79 -1.88 -16.95 -4.09
N ILE A 80 -2.30 -17.06 -5.34
CA ILE A 80 -2.86 -15.95 -6.12
C ILE A 80 -4.37 -16.05 -6.03
N THR A 81 -5.02 -14.97 -5.61
CA THR A 81 -6.47 -14.90 -5.46
C THR A 81 -7.07 -13.93 -6.45
N GLU A 82 -8.30 -14.18 -6.89
CA GLU A 82 -9.06 -13.24 -7.74
C GLU A 82 -9.44 -11.94 -6.99
N SER A 83 -9.31 -11.92 -5.67
CA SER A 83 -9.56 -10.76 -4.81
C SER A 83 -8.34 -9.84 -4.66
N ASN A 84 -7.30 -10.01 -5.49
CA ASN A 84 -6.07 -9.21 -5.50
C ASN A 84 -5.28 -9.24 -4.18
N GLN A 85 -5.56 -10.20 -3.31
CA GLN A 85 -4.82 -10.46 -2.07
C GLN A 85 -3.90 -11.65 -2.30
N ASN A 86 -2.68 -11.36 -2.74
CA ASN A 86 -1.74 -12.37 -3.17
C ASN A 86 -0.76 -12.67 -2.04
N ARG A 87 -0.53 -13.95 -1.74
CA ARG A 87 0.39 -14.38 -0.69
C ARG A 87 1.58 -15.10 -1.29
N PHE A 88 2.77 -14.67 -0.93
CA PHE A 88 4.05 -15.24 -1.39
C PHE A 88 4.82 -15.77 -0.19
N TYR A 89 5.29 -17.00 -0.26
CA TYR A 89 6.13 -17.62 0.76
C TYR A 89 7.57 -17.46 0.32
N VAL A 90 8.28 -16.56 0.99
CA VAL A 90 9.61 -16.10 0.59
C VAL A 90 10.68 -16.66 1.54
N THR A 91 11.78 -17.11 0.96
CA THR A 91 12.97 -17.60 1.68
C THR A 91 14.23 -16.92 1.14
N ASP A 92 15.30 -16.91 1.92
CA ASP A 92 16.60 -16.41 1.45
C ASP A 92 17.20 -17.36 0.41
N HIS A 93 17.76 -16.81 -0.68
CA HIS A 93 18.30 -17.61 -1.77
C HIS A 93 19.54 -18.43 -1.36
N GLN A 94 20.35 -17.91 -0.43
CA GLN A 94 21.59 -18.58 -0.03
C GLN A 94 21.35 -19.61 1.07
N SER A 95 20.56 -19.27 2.08
CA SER A 95 20.32 -20.18 3.21
C SER A 95 19.09 -21.08 3.03
N SER A 96 18.18 -20.75 2.11
CA SER A 96 16.85 -21.36 2.01
C SER A 96 16.03 -21.30 3.31
N GLU A 97 16.40 -20.38 4.22
CA GLU A 97 15.67 -20.13 5.47
C GLU A 97 14.76 -18.89 5.34
N LYS A 98 13.84 -18.73 6.29
CA LYS A 98 13.03 -17.52 6.38
C LYS A 98 13.86 -16.28 6.72
N ILE A 99 13.39 -15.13 6.29
CA ILE A 99 14.06 -13.85 6.49
C ILE A 99 13.74 -13.37 7.90
N THR A 100 14.77 -13.17 8.73
CA THR A 100 14.59 -12.71 10.13
C THR A 100 15.29 -11.38 10.41
N ALA A 101 16.29 -11.02 9.61
CA ALA A 101 17.03 -9.78 9.78
C ALA A 101 16.15 -8.57 9.42
N SER A 102 16.04 -7.61 10.35
CA SER A 102 15.21 -6.41 10.18
C SER A 102 15.56 -5.61 8.92
N ALA A 103 16.85 -5.45 8.63
CA ALA A 103 17.31 -4.76 7.43
C ALA A 103 16.84 -5.45 6.14
N ARG A 104 16.85 -6.80 6.10
CA ARG A 104 16.42 -7.57 4.93
C ARG A 104 14.89 -7.51 4.75
N LEU A 105 14.14 -7.56 5.86
CA LEU A 105 12.68 -7.38 5.84
C LEU A 105 12.30 -5.98 5.35
N GLU A 106 13.06 -4.98 5.76
CA GLU A 106 12.91 -3.60 5.33
C GLU A 106 13.25 -3.41 3.85
N ASP A 107 14.35 -3.99 3.36
CA ASP A 107 14.71 -3.98 1.95
C ASP A 107 13.62 -4.64 1.09
N LEU A 108 13.09 -5.78 1.53
CA LEU A 108 11.98 -6.48 0.89
C LEU A 108 10.74 -5.59 0.79
N ARG A 109 10.32 -5.04 1.93
CA ARG A 109 9.15 -4.17 2.03
C ARG A 109 9.27 -2.94 1.12
N GLN A 110 10.41 -2.24 1.20
CA GLN A 110 10.66 -1.02 0.44
C GLN A 110 10.72 -1.31 -1.07
N THR A 111 11.35 -2.41 -1.46
CA THR A 111 11.47 -2.80 -2.88
C THR A 111 10.11 -3.11 -3.47
N VAL A 112 9.31 -3.93 -2.78
CA VAL A 112 7.95 -4.27 -3.23
C VAL A 112 7.09 -3.01 -3.34
N LEU A 113 7.11 -2.14 -2.33
CA LEU A 113 6.35 -0.89 -2.36
C LEU A 113 6.81 0.04 -3.50
N THR A 114 8.11 0.15 -3.72
CA THR A 114 8.70 1.00 -4.76
C THR A 114 8.32 0.50 -6.14
N THR A 115 8.43 -0.81 -6.39
CA THR A 115 8.00 -1.44 -7.64
C THR A 115 6.52 -1.18 -7.90
N MET A 116 5.66 -1.41 -6.90
CA MET A 116 4.23 -1.11 -7.03
C MET A 116 3.96 0.38 -7.29
N CYS A 117 4.67 1.29 -6.63
CA CYS A 117 4.48 2.73 -6.87
C CYS A 117 5.04 3.20 -8.22
N TYR A 118 6.04 2.52 -8.78
CA TYR A 118 6.74 2.91 -10.01
C TYR A 118 5.98 2.48 -11.27
N TYR A 119 5.44 1.26 -11.29
CA TYR A 119 4.81 0.68 -12.48
C TYR A 119 3.31 1.01 -12.62
N HIS A 120 2.70 1.69 -11.64
CA HIS A 120 1.26 2.04 -11.64
C HIS A 120 0.99 3.55 -11.64
N PRO A 121 0.94 4.20 -12.82
CA PRO A 121 0.63 5.62 -12.99
C PRO A 121 -0.86 5.98 -12.91
N GLU A 122 -1.78 5.09 -12.52
CA GLU A 122 -3.20 5.48 -12.29
C GLU A 122 -3.34 6.47 -11.11
N ALA A 123 -2.33 6.60 -10.25
CA ALA A 123 -2.17 7.71 -9.31
C ALA A 123 -1.69 9.05 -9.96
N GLN A 124 -1.42 9.09 -11.27
CA GLN A 124 -1.02 10.28 -12.04
C GLN A 124 -2.20 10.97 -12.76
N GLU A 125 -3.33 10.30 -13.01
CA GLU A 125 -4.47 10.89 -13.77
C GLU A 125 -5.14 12.09 -13.08
N PHE A 126 -4.95 12.27 -11.77
CA PHE A 126 -5.46 13.43 -11.03
C PHE A 126 -4.80 14.75 -11.46
N VAL A 127 -3.57 14.72 -11.99
CA VAL A 127 -2.85 15.92 -12.46
C VAL A 127 -3.40 16.40 -13.80
N GLN A 128 -3.90 15.50 -14.66
CA GLN A 128 -4.42 15.87 -15.97
C GLN A 128 -5.88 16.32 -15.94
N GLN A 129 -6.72 15.78 -15.04
CA GLN A 129 -8.13 16.19 -14.97
C GLN A 129 -8.35 17.56 -14.31
N THR A 130 -7.50 17.97 -13.37
CA THR A 130 -7.58 19.32 -12.77
C THR A 130 -7.06 20.43 -13.70
N ALA A 131 -6.30 20.08 -14.74
CA ALA A 131 -5.85 21.02 -15.77
C ALA A 131 -6.88 21.27 -16.90
N ARG A 132 -7.95 20.47 -17.00
CA ARG A 132 -8.97 20.65 -18.05
C ARG A 132 -9.92 21.84 -17.86
N ASN A 133 -9.88 22.52 -16.72
CA ASN A 133 -10.70 23.70 -16.46
C ASN A 133 -9.97 25.05 -16.63
N SER A 134 -8.81 25.08 -17.27
CA SER A 134 -8.19 26.35 -17.68
C SER A 134 -7.57 26.23 -19.07
N LYS A 135 -8.33 26.61 -20.11
CA LYS A 135 -7.72 27.23 -21.30
C LYS A 135 -7.17 28.62 -20.88
N PRO A 136 -6.23 29.25 -21.62
CA PRO A 136 -5.55 28.84 -22.87
C PRO A 136 -4.01 29.04 -22.85
N TYR A 137 -3.26 28.45 -23.80
CA TYR A 137 -2.44 29.18 -24.80
C TYR A 137 -1.73 28.18 -25.74
N GLU A 138 -1.73 28.49 -27.04
CA GLU A 138 -1.03 27.76 -28.10
C GLU A 138 0.41 28.27 -28.25
N VAL A 139 1.40 27.39 -28.36
CA VAL A 139 2.60 27.61 -29.21
C VAL A 139 3.02 26.26 -29.81
N ALA A 140 3.36 26.32 -31.10
CA ALA A 140 3.66 25.24 -32.02
C ALA A 140 5.07 24.63 -31.87
N ASP A 141 5.21 23.44 -32.48
CA ASP A 141 6.40 22.83 -33.10
C ASP A 141 7.76 22.97 -32.38
N ASP A 142 8.27 21.87 -31.83
CA ASP A 142 9.31 21.05 -32.48
C ASP A 142 9.72 19.89 -31.57
N ALA A 143 10.06 18.76 -32.19
CA ALA A 143 10.29 17.48 -31.53
C ALA A 143 11.54 17.46 -30.64
N GLU A 144 11.36 17.18 -29.35
CA GLU A 144 12.37 16.54 -28.50
C GLU A 144 11.65 15.74 -27.41
N THR A 145 12.05 14.47 -27.24
CA THR A 145 11.48 13.54 -26.27
C THR A 145 11.77 14.02 -24.86
N GLU A 146 10.79 14.71 -24.26
CA GLU A 146 10.87 15.21 -22.89
C GLU A 146 10.83 14.03 -21.93
N TYR A 147 11.99 13.69 -21.34
CA TYR A 147 12.04 12.84 -20.16
C TYR A 147 11.18 13.52 -19.10
N VAL A 148 10.03 12.92 -18.77
CA VAL A 148 9.21 13.31 -17.63
C VAL A 148 10.07 13.12 -16.38
N THR A 149 10.79 14.16 -15.98
CA THR A 149 11.45 14.18 -14.67
C THR A 149 10.37 13.98 -13.61
N PRO A 150 10.47 12.94 -12.77
CA PRO A 150 9.44 12.66 -11.78
C PRO A 150 9.38 13.85 -10.82
N THR A 151 8.27 14.58 -10.87
CA THR A 151 7.99 15.65 -9.93
C THR A 151 8.01 15.04 -8.53
N LYS A 152 8.93 15.53 -7.68
CA LYS A 152 9.04 15.10 -6.28
C LYS A 152 7.68 15.31 -5.60
N LYS A 153 6.87 14.24 -5.50
CA LYS A 153 5.62 14.24 -4.73
C LYS A 153 5.98 14.65 -3.30
N LYS A 154 5.26 15.62 -2.74
CA LYS A 154 5.41 15.98 -1.32
C LYS A 154 5.12 14.74 -0.49
N ARG A 155 6.09 14.30 0.32
CA ARG A 155 5.94 13.15 1.20
C ARG A 155 4.74 13.40 2.12
N GLN A 156 3.80 12.46 2.15
CA GLN A 156 2.68 12.51 3.08
C GLN A 156 3.22 12.14 4.47
N ILE A 157 3.20 13.10 5.39
CA ILE A 157 3.69 12.88 6.77
C ILE A 157 2.54 12.30 7.60
N VAL A 158 2.82 11.15 8.21
CA VAL A 158 1.93 10.39 9.09
C VAL A 158 2.45 10.62 10.52
N PRO A 159 1.64 11.21 11.42
CA PRO A 159 2.07 11.47 12.78
C PRO A 159 2.44 10.18 13.52
N THR A 160 3.63 10.15 14.13
CA THR A 160 4.06 9.03 14.95
C THR A 160 3.10 8.82 16.14
N ARG A 161 2.50 7.63 16.23
CA ARG A 161 1.66 7.16 17.33
C ARG A 161 2.16 5.81 17.82
N ILE A 162 2.33 5.69 19.12
CA ILE A 162 2.80 4.46 19.75
C ILE A 162 1.82 4.06 20.85
N THR A 163 1.32 2.82 20.79
CA THR A 163 0.40 2.26 21.79
C THR A 163 0.95 0.96 22.33
N VAL A 164 0.88 0.78 23.64
CA VAL A 164 1.18 -0.50 24.29
C VAL A 164 -0.10 -1.06 24.89
N THR A 165 -0.36 -2.35 24.65
CA THR A 165 -1.50 -3.07 25.22
C THR A 165 -1.04 -4.42 25.78
N SER A 166 -1.64 -4.86 26.87
CA SER A 166 -1.41 -6.20 27.40
C SER A 166 -2.14 -7.25 26.56
N VAL A 167 -1.48 -8.37 26.27
CA VAL A 167 -2.12 -9.50 25.56
C VAL A 167 -2.85 -10.39 26.56
N SER A 168 -3.93 -11.04 26.15
CA SER A 168 -4.79 -11.90 26.99
C SER A 168 -4.06 -13.01 27.76
N ASN A 169 -2.89 -13.44 27.29
CA ASN A 169 -2.05 -14.43 27.97
C ASN A 169 -1.18 -13.86 29.11
N GLY A 170 -1.15 -12.53 29.31
CA GLY A 170 -0.44 -11.83 30.40
C GLY A 170 1.09 -11.93 30.38
N THR A 171 1.69 -12.60 29.39
CA THR A 171 3.14 -12.86 29.34
C THR A 171 3.89 -11.92 28.39
N LYS A 172 3.16 -11.20 27.53
CA LYS A 172 3.70 -10.32 26.49
C LYS A 172 2.88 -9.03 26.43
N SER A 173 3.51 -7.96 25.98
CA SER A 173 2.81 -6.72 25.62
C SER A 173 2.86 -6.54 24.10
N LYS A 174 1.75 -6.09 23.53
CA LYS A 174 1.63 -5.69 22.13
C LYS A 174 1.97 -4.21 22.01
N LEU A 175 3.03 -3.92 21.27
CA LEU A 175 3.48 -2.59 20.88
C LEU A 175 3.02 -2.33 19.44
N LEU A 176 2.19 -1.31 19.25
CA LEU A 176 1.73 -0.84 17.95
C LEU A 176 2.40 0.49 17.65
N ILE A 177 3.05 0.60 16.49
CA ILE A 177 3.74 1.80 16.02
C ILE A 177 3.12 2.19 14.68
N GLU A 178 2.55 3.38 14.60
CA GLU A 178 2.07 3.99 13.36
C GLU A 178 2.94 5.23 13.10
N THR A 179 3.62 5.31 11.96
CA THR A 179 4.51 6.45 11.62
C THR A 179 4.69 6.58 10.12
N THR A 180 5.35 7.65 9.66
CA THR A 180 5.75 7.79 8.26
C THR A 180 6.73 6.70 7.89
N ASP A 181 6.39 5.98 6.82
CA ASP A 181 7.27 4.98 6.28
C ASP A 181 8.53 5.59 5.65
N ARG A 182 9.69 5.00 5.95
CA ARG A 182 10.98 5.39 5.38
C ARG A 182 12.01 4.25 5.45
N PRO A 183 13.03 4.26 4.57
CA PRO A 183 14.17 3.36 4.70
C PRO A 183 14.91 3.55 6.02
N GLY A 184 15.23 2.43 6.69
CA GLY A 184 15.91 2.38 7.98
C GLY A 184 14.99 2.46 9.20
N LEU A 185 13.67 2.67 9.01
CA LEU A 185 12.68 2.74 10.08
C LEU A 185 12.65 1.47 10.94
N LEU A 186 12.51 0.30 10.31
CA LEU A 186 12.38 -0.96 11.08
C LEU A 186 13.67 -1.25 11.85
N SER A 187 14.82 -1.00 11.21
CA SER A 187 16.13 -1.13 11.82
C SER A 187 16.31 -0.19 13.03
N GLU A 188 15.79 1.04 12.92
CA GLU A 188 15.79 2.01 14.02
C GLU A 188 14.90 1.57 15.18
N ILE A 189 13.67 1.14 14.88
CA ILE A 189 12.73 0.60 15.86
C ILE A 189 13.38 -0.55 16.64
N VAL A 190 13.91 -1.55 15.93
CA VAL A 190 14.55 -2.73 16.55
C VAL A 190 15.76 -2.33 17.38
N ARG A 191 16.57 -1.35 16.93
CA ARG A 191 17.69 -0.80 17.71
C ARG A 191 17.21 -0.22 19.04
N VAL A 192 16.19 0.65 19.02
CA VAL A 192 15.65 1.26 20.23
C VAL A 192 15.12 0.20 21.19
N LEU A 193 14.38 -0.79 20.69
CA LEU A 193 13.88 -1.89 21.53
C LEU A 193 15.02 -2.69 22.17
N LYS A 194 16.08 -2.97 21.41
CA LYS A 194 17.26 -3.67 21.91
C LYS A 194 17.98 -2.86 22.99
N ASP A 195 18.12 -1.55 22.81
CA ASP A 195 18.74 -0.65 23.79
C ASP A 195 17.94 -0.57 25.10
N LEU A 196 16.62 -0.77 25.03
CA LEU A 196 15.73 -0.88 26.19
C LEU A 196 15.66 -2.32 26.77
N ASN A 197 16.48 -3.25 26.27
CA ASN A 197 16.47 -4.66 26.65
C ASN A 197 15.11 -5.36 26.46
N LEU A 198 14.33 -4.93 25.48
CA LEU A 198 13.13 -5.62 25.07
C LEU A 198 13.44 -6.73 24.09
N ASN A 199 12.81 -7.88 24.31
CA ASN A 199 12.85 -9.00 23.38
C ASN A 199 11.58 -9.02 22.53
N VAL A 200 11.74 -8.85 21.21
CA VAL A 200 10.67 -8.99 20.22
C VAL A 200 10.45 -10.48 19.95
N VAL A 201 9.28 -10.98 20.31
CA VAL A 201 8.89 -12.38 20.13
C VAL A 201 8.21 -12.57 18.78
N GLN A 202 7.40 -11.60 18.38
CA GLN A 202 6.62 -11.63 17.16
C GLN A 202 6.56 -10.22 16.59
N ALA A 203 6.61 -10.10 15.27
CA ALA A 203 6.43 -8.84 14.56
C ALA A 203 5.58 -9.08 13.31
N GLU A 204 4.71 -8.13 13.04
CA GLU A 204 3.92 -7.98 11.81
C GLU A 204 4.21 -6.55 11.33
N ILE A 205 4.71 -6.45 10.10
CA ILE A 205 5.20 -5.20 9.52
C ILE A 205 4.28 -4.86 8.36
N ASP A 206 3.45 -3.83 8.56
CA ASP A 206 2.48 -3.41 7.55
C ASP A 206 2.88 -2.07 6.96
N THR A 207 2.57 -1.90 5.68
CA THR A 207 2.66 -0.60 5.03
C THR A 207 1.39 -0.34 4.24
N ILE A 208 0.76 0.80 4.50
CA ILE A 208 -0.45 1.27 3.83
C ILE A 208 -0.17 2.67 3.30
N GLY A 209 0.10 2.77 1.99
CA GLY A 209 0.47 4.03 1.37
C GLY A 209 1.77 4.60 1.95
N ALA A 210 1.70 5.72 2.66
CA ALA A 210 2.85 6.36 3.31
C ALA A 210 2.99 6.04 4.81
N ALA A 211 2.07 5.23 5.36
CA ALA A 211 2.08 4.85 6.77
C ALA A 211 2.71 3.46 6.94
N ALA A 212 3.70 3.37 7.81
CA ALA A 212 4.14 2.11 8.38
C ALA A 212 3.32 1.84 9.65
N VAL A 213 2.74 0.64 9.75
CA VAL A 213 1.94 0.19 10.89
C VAL A 213 2.53 -1.12 11.40
N ASP A 214 3.43 -1.02 12.37
CA ASP A 214 4.18 -2.16 12.88
C ASP A 214 3.57 -2.64 14.19
N THR A 215 3.22 -3.92 14.23
CA THR A 215 2.80 -4.61 15.45
C THR A 215 3.91 -5.53 15.94
N MET A 216 4.36 -5.34 17.18
CA MET A 216 5.36 -6.20 17.81
C MET A 216 4.87 -6.73 19.15
N LEU A 217 5.05 -8.03 19.38
CA LEU A 217 4.87 -8.64 20.70
C LEU A 217 6.20 -8.68 21.42
N CYS A 218 6.31 -7.89 22.48
CA CYS A 218 7.53 -7.69 23.22
C CYS A 218 7.45 -8.27 24.64
N THR A 219 8.61 -8.62 25.18
CA THR A 219 8.78 -9.01 26.58
C THR A 219 9.95 -8.26 27.20
N TYR A 220 9.85 -7.94 28.48
CA TYR A 220 10.93 -7.38 29.29
C TYR A 220 11.29 -8.38 30.38
N HIS A 221 12.53 -8.87 30.38
CA HIS A 221 12.99 -9.97 31.26
C HIS A 221 12.04 -11.19 31.25
N GLY A 222 11.52 -11.54 30.08
CA GLY A 222 10.63 -12.69 29.88
C GLY A 222 9.19 -12.49 30.37
N LYS A 223 8.81 -11.28 30.80
CA LYS A 223 7.44 -10.93 31.22
C LYS A 223 6.85 -9.81 30.35
N ALA A 224 5.56 -9.56 30.50
CA ALA A 224 4.93 -8.36 29.96
C ALA A 224 5.57 -7.10 30.54
N LEU A 225 5.48 -5.99 29.80
CA LEU A 225 5.95 -4.69 30.27
C LEU A 225 5.10 -4.24 31.45
N ASN A 226 5.72 -3.60 32.43
CA ASN A 226 5.02 -2.90 33.50
C ASN A 226 4.80 -1.43 33.10
N ASP A 227 3.90 -0.74 33.80
CA ASP A 227 3.50 0.65 33.48
C ASP A 227 4.70 1.59 33.25
N ASN A 228 5.75 1.48 34.07
CA ASN A 228 6.96 2.28 33.93
C ASN A 228 7.71 1.98 32.63
N MET A 229 7.84 0.70 32.29
CA MET A 229 8.48 0.27 31.04
C MET A 229 7.63 0.63 29.83
N GLU A 230 6.31 0.51 29.92
CA GLU A 230 5.41 0.96 28.86
C GLU A 230 5.60 2.45 28.57
N GLN A 231 5.59 3.29 29.60
CA GLN A 231 5.85 4.73 29.44
C GLN A 231 7.24 5.02 28.89
N LEU A 232 8.28 4.32 29.38
CA LEU A 232 9.64 4.51 28.89
C LEU A 232 9.76 4.19 27.40
N VAL A 233 9.19 3.07 26.97
CA VAL A 233 9.23 2.62 25.56
C VAL A 233 8.48 3.59 24.67
N VAL A 234 7.27 3.99 25.07
CA VAL A 234 6.46 4.98 24.34
C VAL A 234 7.24 6.29 24.19
N ASN A 235 7.77 6.86 25.28
CA ASN A 235 8.48 8.13 25.23
C ASN A 235 9.76 8.05 24.39
N THR A 236 10.50 6.94 24.51
CA THR A 236 11.77 6.75 23.80
C THR A 236 11.53 6.61 22.29
N LEU A 237 10.60 5.75 21.88
CA LEU A 237 10.22 5.60 20.47
C LEU A 237 9.64 6.90 19.92
N GLN A 238 8.77 7.59 20.68
CA GLN A 238 8.19 8.86 20.24
C GLN A 238 9.28 9.92 19.99
N TYR A 239 10.31 9.96 20.83
CA TYR A 239 11.44 10.85 20.67
C TYR A 239 12.27 10.53 19.42
N TYR A 240 12.70 9.27 19.25
CA TYR A 240 13.57 8.90 18.12
C TYR A 240 12.85 8.99 16.78
N LEU A 241 11.64 8.43 16.69
CA LEU A 241 10.88 8.40 15.43
C LEU A 241 10.39 9.81 15.06
N GLY A 242 9.84 10.55 16.02
CA GLY A 242 9.29 11.89 15.79
C GLY A 242 10.33 13.00 15.59
N ARG A 243 11.60 12.79 15.96
CA ARG A 243 12.67 13.76 15.70
C ARG A 243 13.04 13.80 14.22
N LEU A 244 13.14 12.63 13.59
CA LEU A 244 13.59 12.49 12.21
C LEU A 244 12.54 12.93 11.18
N ASP A 245 11.25 12.94 11.54
CA ASP A 245 10.20 13.57 10.73
C ASP A 245 10.44 15.08 10.52
N ARG A 246 11.22 15.73 11.39
CA ARG A 246 11.59 17.15 11.28
C ARG A 246 12.86 17.37 10.47
N ASP A 247 13.85 16.49 10.60
CA ASP A 247 15.15 16.65 9.93
C ASP A 247 15.06 16.40 8.40
N GLU A 248 14.08 15.62 7.92
CA GLU A 248 13.81 15.44 6.49
C GLU A 248 12.99 16.56 5.84
N SER A 249 12.56 17.57 6.61
CA SER A 249 11.66 18.64 6.15
C SER A 249 12.35 19.95 5.75
N TYR A 250 13.69 19.97 5.67
CA TYR A 250 14.50 21.14 5.34
C TYR A 250 15.20 21.04 3.98
#